data_AF-A0A1G8RL91-F1
#
_entry.id   AF-A0A1G8RL91-F1
#
_cell.length_a   1.000
_cell.length_b   1.000
_cell.length_c   1.000
_cell.angle_alpha   90.00
_cell.angle_beta   90.00
_cell.angle_gamma   90.00
#
_symmetry.space_group_name_H-M   'P 1'
#
loop_
_entity.id
_entity.type
_entity.pdbx_description
1 polymer ?
#
loop_
_entity_poly.entity_id
_entity_poly.type
_entity_poly.pdbx_seq_one_letter_code
_entity_poly.pdbx_strand_id
1 'polypeptide(L)'
;MPNGKPGKFIYCKLDGSISWKDLGHKTLEALGYPANPRRTQGELWNMVRHQCREQGVIGLYYDECQHAFTSGPKSNEKLLDRFKALVKEPEWPLMLILSGVPVLARHVNSEEQIAHLLSHIHFDKINLGRFADPTRDPDMIELNKLVYTFAERADIDVEDLVDVDFLQRLDFACASRWGLVIELLIRAFGLCRLRSQKTATVKMFSETYAQNSRLPQGLCPFTAPGYRDMIDGDKLMEMVLDE
;
A
#
# COMPACT_ATOMS: atom_id res chain seq x y z
N MET A 1 -19.08 5.69 -22.68
CA MET A 1 -18.05 6.58 -23.26
C MET A 1 -18.45 7.03 -24.67
N PRO A 2 -17.88 8.10 -25.24
CA PRO A 2 -18.21 8.55 -26.61
C PRO A 2 -18.06 7.47 -27.70
N ASN A 3 -17.24 6.45 -27.45
CA ASN A 3 -17.05 5.27 -28.30
C ASN A 3 -17.99 4.09 -27.95
N GLY A 4 -19.00 4.28 -27.10
CA GLY A 4 -19.94 3.24 -26.67
C GLY A 4 -19.41 2.20 -25.66
N LYS A 5 -18.11 2.24 -25.30
CA LYS A 5 -17.50 1.27 -24.36
C LYS A 5 -17.71 1.67 -22.89
N PRO A 6 -17.74 0.69 -21.96
CA PRO A 6 -17.68 0.99 -20.53
C PRO A 6 -16.31 1.59 -20.19
N GLY A 7 -16.30 2.57 -19.30
CA GLY A 7 -15.05 3.13 -18.77
C GLY A 7 -14.34 2.10 -17.91
N LYS A 8 -13.02 1.92 -18.10
CA LYS A 8 -12.20 1.08 -17.22
C LYS A 8 -10.90 1.76 -16.82
N PHE A 9 -10.31 1.27 -15.73
CA PHE A 9 -8.97 1.62 -15.28
C PHE A 9 -8.00 0.50 -15.59
N ILE A 10 -6.74 0.86 -15.84
CA ILE A 10 -5.64 -0.11 -15.99
C ILE A 10 -4.70 0.03 -14.80
N TYR A 11 -4.46 -1.08 -14.11
CA TYR A 11 -3.53 -1.17 -13.00
C TYR A 11 -2.14 -1.60 -13.49
N CYS A 12 -1.11 -0.88 -13.05
CA CYS A 12 0.29 -1.17 -13.31
C CYS A 12 1.08 -1.07 -12.00
N LYS A 13 1.53 -2.20 -11.46
CA LYS A 13 2.50 -2.20 -10.34
C LYS A 13 3.90 -1.89 -10.86
N LEU A 14 4.57 -0.92 -10.25
CA LEU A 14 5.95 -0.61 -10.56
C LEU A 14 6.86 -1.30 -9.53
N ASP A 15 8.02 -1.77 -10.00
CA ASP A 15 9.03 -2.44 -9.20
C ASP A 15 10.40 -2.01 -9.70
N GLY A 16 11.25 -1.58 -8.76
CA GLY A 16 12.57 -1.05 -9.08
C GLY A 16 12.54 0.24 -9.91
N SER A 17 13.71 0.88 -10.06
CA SER A 17 13.81 2.11 -10.85
C SER A 17 13.33 1.89 -12.29
N ILE A 18 12.39 2.70 -12.75
CA ILE A 18 11.75 2.54 -14.07
C ILE A 18 11.85 3.82 -14.89
N SER A 19 12.26 3.70 -16.16
CA SER A 19 12.24 4.85 -17.08
C SER A 19 10.85 5.10 -17.64
N TRP A 20 10.60 6.29 -18.19
CA TRP A 20 9.33 6.58 -18.88
C TRP A 20 9.08 5.69 -20.10
N LYS A 21 10.14 5.19 -20.73
CA LYS A 21 10.01 4.24 -21.83
C LYS A 21 9.50 2.89 -21.31
N ASP A 22 10.09 2.41 -20.23
CA ASP A 22 9.73 1.15 -19.59
C ASP A 22 8.32 1.24 -18.98
N LEU A 23 7.94 2.40 -18.44
CA LEU A 23 6.57 2.66 -17.99
C LEU A 23 5.57 2.49 -19.14
N GLY A 24 5.84 3.10 -20.30
CA GLY A 24 4.99 2.93 -21.49
C GLY A 24 4.89 1.48 -21.95
N HIS A 25 5.98 0.72 -21.84
CA HIS A 25 5.99 -0.71 -22.14
C HIS A 25 5.11 -1.51 -21.16
N LYS A 26 5.28 -1.30 -19.85
CA LYS A 26 4.45 -1.95 -18.82
C LYS A 26 2.97 -1.60 -18.95
N THR A 27 2.65 -0.35 -19.27
CA THR A 27 1.27 0.07 -19.50
C THR A 27 0.66 -0.68 -20.70
N LEU A 28 1.43 -0.91 -21.76
CA LEU A 28 0.99 -1.71 -22.90
C LEU A 28 0.80 -3.19 -22.55
N GLU A 29 1.67 -3.76 -21.72
CA GLU A 29 1.48 -5.12 -21.19
C GLU A 29 0.19 -5.23 -20.37
N ALA A 30 -0.06 -4.27 -19.48
CA ALA A 30 -1.28 -4.21 -18.67
C ALA A 30 -2.55 -3.96 -19.50
N LEU A 31 -2.42 -3.29 -20.65
CA LEU A 31 -3.47 -3.15 -21.67
C LEU A 31 -3.71 -4.42 -22.49
N GLY A 32 -2.93 -5.49 -22.27
CA GLY A 32 -2.98 -6.73 -23.05
C GLY A 32 -2.42 -6.57 -24.47
N TYR A 33 -1.56 -5.58 -24.71
CA TYR A 33 -0.99 -5.24 -26.01
C TYR A 33 0.53 -5.13 -25.95
N PRO A 34 1.26 -6.21 -25.63
CA PRO A 34 2.72 -6.18 -25.51
C PRO A 34 3.36 -5.71 -26.82
N ALA A 35 4.32 -4.79 -26.70
CA ALA A 35 5.00 -4.17 -27.83
C ALA A 35 6.48 -4.51 -27.82
N ASN A 36 7.15 -4.40 -28.97
CA ASN A 36 8.60 -4.60 -29.03
C ASN A 36 9.32 -3.53 -28.17
N PRO A 37 10.13 -3.92 -27.16
CA PRO A 37 10.87 -2.97 -26.31
C PRO A 37 11.86 -2.07 -27.08
N ARG A 38 12.25 -2.46 -28.30
CA ARG A 38 13.16 -1.65 -29.15
C ARG A 38 12.51 -0.41 -29.72
N ARG A 39 11.17 -0.29 -29.68
CA ARG A 39 10.46 0.91 -30.12
C ARG A 39 10.93 2.14 -29.35
N THR A 40 10.82 3.30 -29.98
CA THR A 40 11.12 4.57 -29.33
C THR A 40 10.10 4.87 -28.23
N GLN A 41 10.48 5.74 -27.30
CA GLN A 41 9.59 6.22 -26.26
C GLN A 41 8.30 6.83 -26.86
N GLY A 42 8.42 7.64 -27.92
CA GLY A 42 7.27 8.28 -28.56
C GLY A 42 6.30 7.27 -29.18
N GLU A 43 6.83 6.25 -29.87
CA GLU A 43 6.01 5.18 -30.46
C GLU A 43 5.23 4.40 -29.39
N LEU A 44 5.89 3.99 -28.29
CA LEU A 44 5.22 3.26 -27.22
C LEU A 44 4.07 4.10 -26.62
N TRP A 45 4.29 5.38 -26.36
CA TRP A 45 3.24 6.23 -25.77
C TRP A 45 2.13 6.62 -26.75
N ASN A 46 2.41 6.67 -28.05
CA ASN A 46 1.36 6.76 -29.07
C ASN A 46 0.48 5.51 -29.07
N MET A 47 1.09 4.33 -28.93
CA MET A 47 0.35 3.08 -28.81
C MET A 47 -0.46 3.03 -27.52
N VAL A 48 0.08 3.48 -26.38
CA VAL A 48 -0.66 3.57 -25.11
C VAL A 48 -1.91 4.43 -25.29
N ARG A 49 -1.78 5.66 -25.80
CA ARG A 49 -2.92 6.57 -26.03
C ARG A 49 -3.97 5.94 -26.95
N HIS A 50 -3.52 5.37 -28.07
CA HIS A 50 -4.40 4.71 -29.01
C HIS A 50 -5.18 3.56 -28.35
N GLN A 51 -4.48 2.67 -27.64
CA GLN A 51 -5.09 1.54 -26.95
C GLN A 51 -6.02 1.98 -25.83
N CYS A 52 -5.68 3.03 -25.08
CA CYS A 52 -6.58 3.58 -24.07
C CYS A 52 -7.91 4.04 -24.69
N ARG A 53 -7.85 4.82 -25.78
CA ARG A 53 -9.04 5.29 -26.51
C ARG A 53 -9.84 4.13 -27.08
N GLU A 54 -9.18 3.21 -27.77
CA GLU A 54 -9.85 2.06 -28.39
C GLU A 54 -10.46 1.13 -27.36
N GLN A 55 -9.87 0.95 -26.18
CA GLN A 55 -10.39 0.03 -25.16
C GLN A 55 -11.33 0.68 -24.14
N GLY A 56 -11.63 1.98 -24.25
CA GLY A 56 -12.46 2.68 -23.25
C GLY A 56 -11.76 2.89 -21.90
N VAL A 57 -10.43 2.93 -21.88
CA VAL A 57 -9.66 3.19 -20.66
C VAL A 57 -9.73 4.67 -20.34
N ILE A 58 -10.25 5.01 -19.17
CA ILE A 58 -10.39 6.40 -18.71
C ILE A 58 -9.37 6.77 -17.65
N GLY A 59 -8.63 5.81 -17.13
CA GLY A 59 -7.58 6.10 -16.18
C GLY A 59 -6.52 5.01 -16.07
N LEU A 60 -5.35 5.45 -15.62
CA LEU A 60 -4.18 4.63 -15.36
C LEU A 60 -3.86 4.71 -13.88
N TYR A 61 -3.76 3.55 -13.24
CA TYR A 61 -3.35 3.42 -11.86
C TYR A 61 -1.92 2.87 -11.82
N TYR A 62 -0.97 3.72 -11.46
CA TYR A 62 0.42 3.36 -11.20
C TYR A 62 0.65 3.18 -9.70
N ASP A 63 0.93 1.94 -9.31
CA ASP A 63 1.23 1.57 -7.93
C ASP A 63 2.73 1.49 -7.69
N GLU A 64 3.16 1.75 -6.46
CA GLU A 64 4.56 1.99 -6.08
C GLU A 64 5.24 3.05 -6.96
N CYS A 65 4.52 4.13 -7.26
CA CYS A 65 4.90 5.13 -8.24
C CYS A 65 6.19 5.88 -7.87
N GLN A 66 6.62 5.86 -6.61
CA GLN A 66 7.92 6.42 -6.20
C GLN A 66 9.09 5.84 -7.01
N HIS A 67 8.96 4.62 -7.54
CA HIS A 67 9.97 3.96 -8.35
C HIS A 67 10.21 4.62 -9.71
N ALA A 68 9.24 5.40 -10.22
CA ALA A 68 9.43 6.19 -11.43
C ALA A 68 10.25 7.47 -11.17
N PHE A 69 10.36 7.90 -9.91
CA PHE A 69 11.08 9.09 -9.52
C PHE A 69 12.54 8.78 -9.17
N THR A 70 13.40 9.75 -9.41
CA THR A 70 14.84 9.65 -9.19
C THR A 70 15.32 10.73 -8.22
N SER A 71 16.61 10.71 -7.85
CA SER A 71 17.23 11.79 -7.08
C SER A 71 17.43 13.09 -7.87
N GLY A 72 17.25 13.08 -9.19
CA GLY A 72 17.50 14.23 -10.07
C GLY A 72 16.25 15.10 -10.29
N PRO A 73 16.20 16.36 -9.80
CA PRO A 73 15.02 17.22 -9.92
C PRO A 73 14.54 17.42 -11.37
N LYS A 74 15.47 17.72 -12.30
CA LYS A 74 15.15 17.89 -13.73
C LYS A 74 14.55 16.66 -14.39
N SER A 75 14.90 15.46 -13.92
CA SER A 75 14.32 14.22 -14.46
C SER A 75 12.88 14.04 -13.97
N ASN A 76 12.64 14.35 -12.70
CA ASN A 76 11.32 14.28 -12.08
C ASN A 76 10.38 15.34 -12.66
N GLU A 77 10.84 16.57 -12.88
CA GLU A 77 10.07 17.62 -13.58
C GLU A 77 9.62 17.13 -14.97
N LYS A 78 10.54 16.56 -15.76
CA LYS A 78 10.20 15.98 -17.07
C LYS A 78 9.21 14.83 -16.99
N LEU A 79 9.27 14.02 -15.95
CA LEU A 79 8.32 12.93 -15.71
C LEU A 79 6.92 13.50 -15.40
N LEU A 80 6.86 14.48 -14.50
CA LEU A 80 5.63 15.16 -14.12
C LEU A 80 4.99 15.87 -15.33
N ASP A 81 5.77 16.58 -16.14
CA ASP A 81 5.27 17.16 -17.39
C ASP A 81 4.63 16.13 -18.33
N ARG A 82 5.18 14.92 -18.39
CA ARG A 82 4.63 13.84 -19.20
C ARG A 82 3.34 13.27 -18.63
N PHE A 83 3.23 13.14 -17.30
CA PHE A 83 1.96 12.79 -16.65
C PHE A 83 0.90 13.86 -16.91
N LYS A 84 1.27 15.14 -16.81
CA LYS A 84 0.38 16.27 -17.10
C LYS A 84 -0.13 16.22 -18.54
N ALA A 85 0.73 15.86 -19.50
CA ALA A 85 0.32 15.70 -20.89
C ALA A 85 -0.76 14.62 -21.08
N LEU A 86 -0.70 13.51 -20.31
CA LEU A 86 -1.75 12.48 -20.35
C LEU A 86 -3.08 12.98 -19.78
N VAL A 87 -3.04 13.76 -18.70
CA VAL A 87 -4.24 14.31 -18.05
C VAL A 87 -4.89 15.38 -18.92
N LYS A 88 -4.09 16.20 -19.59
CA LYS A 88 -4.56 17.33 -20.42
C LYS A 88 -4.76 16.97 -21.89
N GLU A 89 -4.73 15.69 -22.24
CA GLU A 89 -4.87 15.28 -23.64
C GLU A 89 -6.26 15.67 -24.18
N PRO A 90 -6.37 16.51 -25.24
CA PRO A 90 -7.65 17.07 -25.65
C PRO A 90 -8.67 16.05 -26.16
N GLU A 91 -8.19 15.01 -26.86
CA GLU A 91 -9.08 14.01 -27.47
C GLU A 91 -9.53 12.94 -26.46
N TRP A 92 -8.66 12.59 -25.51
CA TRP A 92 -8.89 11.50 -24.57
C TRP A 92 -8.10 11.68 -23.28
N PRO A 93 -8.55 12.60 -22.39
CA PRO A 93 -7.85 12.86 -21.14
C PRO A 93 -7.91 11.65 -20.23
N LEU A 94 -6.78 11.31 -19.60
CA LEU A 94 -6.66 10.18 -18.68
C LEU A 94 -6.64 10.63 -17.22
N MET A 95 -7.44 9.97 -16.39
CA MET A 95 -7.33 10.07 -14.93
C MET A 95 -6.08 9.32 -14.48
N LEU A 96 -5.28 9.91 -13.61
CA LEU A 96 -4.11 9.24 -13.02
C LEU A 96 -4.38 8.94 -11.55
N ILE A 97 -4.11 7.70 -11.15
CA ILE A 97 -3.99 7.31 -9.74
C ILE A 97 -2.53 6.95 -9.52
N LEU A 98 -1.87 7.65 -8.61
CA LEU A 98 -0.48 7.40 -8.24
C LEU A 98 -0.47 7.01 -6.75
N SER A 99 -0.21 5.75 -6.43
CA SER A 99 -0.01 5.30 -5.04
C SER A 99 1.45 4.98 -4.79
N GLY A 100 1.83 4.93 -3.52
CA GLY A 100 3.18 4.62 -3.11
C GLY A 100 3.49 5.09 -1.70
N VAL A 101 4.75 5.00 -1.31
CA VAL A 101 5.23 5.43 0.00
C VAL A 101 5.31 6.96 0.11
N PRO A 102 5.40 7.55 1.32
CA PRO A 102 5.30 9.00 1.52
C PRO A 102 6.29 9.87 0.72
N VAL A 103 7.43 9.31 0.26
CA VAL A 103 8.36 10.03 -0.61
C VAL A 103 7.72 10.47 -1.94
N LEU A 104 6.75 9.72 -2.45
CA LEU A 104 6.01 10.06 -3.66
C LEU A 104 5.34 11.43 -3.54
N ALA A 105 4.69 11.72 -2.41
CA ALA A 105 4.04 13.01 -2.18
C ALA A 105 5.04 14.17 -2.26
N ARG A 106 6.29 14.00 -1.77
CA ARG A 106 7.33 15.02 -1.90
C ARG A 106 7.71 15.29 -3.35
N HIS A 107 7.78 14.25 -4.18
CA HIS A 107 8.08 14.40 -5.60
C HIS A 107 6.94 15.04 -6.39
N VAL A 108 5.70 14.67 -6.09
CA VAL A 108 4.52 15.21 -6.77
C VAL A 108 4.30 16.68 -6.38
N ASN A 109 4.48 17.02 -5.11
CA ASN A 109 4.26 18.38 -4.59
C ASN A 109 5.36 19.38 -4.96
N SER A 110 6.53 18.93 -5.45
CA SER A 110 7.55 19.86 -5.91
C SER A 110 7.17 20.60 -7.19
N GLU A 111 6.18 20.10 -7.93
CA GLU A 111 5.67 20.73 -9.15
C GLU A 111 4.22 21.22 -8.94
N GLU A 112 4.07 22.52 -8.72
CA GLU A 112 2.78 23.16 -8.39
C GLU A 112 1.69 22.82 -9.42
N GLN A 113 2.04 22.72 -10.71
CA GLN A 113 1.05 22.51 -11.76
C GLN A 113 0.44 21.10 -11.78
N ILE A 114 1.18 20.08 -11.30
CA ILE A 114 0.66 18.72 -11.14
C ILE A 114 -0.10 18.59 -9.82
N ALA A 115 0.39 19.20 -8.75
CA ALA A 115 -0.26 19.16 -7.45
C ALA A 115 -1.72 19.66 -7.55
N HIS A 116 -2.00 20.67 -8.37
CA HIS A 116 -3.36 21.16 -8.61
C HIS A 116 -4.24 20.24 -9.48
N LEU A 117 -3.66 19.26 -10.19
CA LEU A 117 -4.38 18.28 -10.99
C LEU A 117 -4.67 16.98 -10.22
N LEU A 118 -4.05 16.79 -9.06
CA LEU A 118 -4.15 15.57 -8.27
C LEU A 118 -4.84 15.86 -6.93
N SER A 119 -5.66 14.92 -6.49
CA SER A 119 -6.18 14.92 -5.11
C SER A 119 -5.28 14.05 -4.25
N HIS A 120 -4.74 14.61 -3.17
CA HIS A 120 -3.85 13.90 -2.26
C HIS A 120 -4.64 13.21 -1.16
N ILE A 121 -4.52 11.89 -1.09
CA ILE A 121 -5.06 11.08 -0.01
C ILE A 121 -3.86 10.50 0.76
N HIS A 122 -3.77 10.84 2.04
CA HIS A 122 -2.75 10.30 2.93
C HIS A 122 -3.40 9.33 3.92
N PHE A 123 -2.77 8.18 4.12
CA PHE A 123 -3.13 7.24 5.17
C PHE A 123 -2.17 7.45 6.33
N ASP A 124 -2.67 8.02 7.42
CA ASP A 124 -1.91 8.22 8.64
C ASP A 124 -1.54 6.86 9.27
N LYS A 125 -0.45 6.89 10.06
CA LYS A 125 -0.14 5.80 10.97
C LYS A 125 -1.25 5.67 12.01
N ILE A 126 -1.41 4.46 12.54
CA ILE A 126 -2.21 4.23 13.74
C ILE A 126 -1.63 5.11 14.86
N ASN A 127 -2.48 5.87 15.55
CA ASN A 127 -2.06 6.77 16.62
C ASN A 127 -2.82 6.48 17.91
N LEU A 128 -2.41 5.41 18.59
CA LEU A 128 -2.95 5.08 19.91
C LEU A 128 -2.20 5.90 20.98
N GLY A 129 -2.93 6.79 21.64
CA GLY A 129 -2.41 7.45 22.84
C GLY A 129 -2.12 6.43 23.95
N ARG A 130 -1.18 6.74 24.86
CA ARG A 130 -0.88 5.90 26.04
C ARG A 130 -2.11 5.60 26.91
N PHE A 131 -3.11 6.48 26.85
CA PHE A 131 -4.40 6.40 27.55
C PHE A 131 -5.58 6.26 26.57
N ALA A 132 -5.36 5.63 25.41
CA ALA A 132 -6.42 5.39 24.43
C ALA A 132 -7.61 4.67 25.08
N ASP A 133 -8.80 5.25 24.90
CA ASP A 133 -10.06 4.70 25.38
C ASP A 133 -10.67 3.85 24.25
N PRO A 134 -10.91 2.55 24.45
CA PRO A 134 -11.43 1.66 23.42
C PRO A 134 -12.83 2.03 22.90
N THR A 135 -13.52 2.94 23.58
CA THR A 135 -14.86 3.43 23.20
C THR A 135 -14.86 4.81 22.55
N ARG A 136 -13.73 5.53 22.57
CA ARG A 136 -13.65 6.92 22.09
C ARG A 136 -12.51 7.17 21.11
N ASP A 137 -11.43 6.41 21.20
CA ASP A 137 -10.28 6.53 20.31
C ASP A 137 -10.63 5.92 18.95
N PRO A 138 -10.64 6.70 17.86
CA PRO A 138 -11.11 6.23 16.56
C PRO A 138 -10.22 5.12 16.00
N ASP A 139 -8.91 5.19 16.22
CA ASP A 139 -7.97 4.20 15.72
C ASP A 139 -8.06 2.92 16.55
N MET A 140 -8.28 3.01 17.87
CA MET A 140 -8.53 1.83 18.69
C MET A 140 -9.84 1.14 18.32
N ILE A 141 -10.90 1.91 18.08
CA ILE A 141 -12.19 1.41 17.60
C ILE A 141 -12.01 0.69 16.26
N GLU A 142 -11.27 1.28 15.33
CA GLU A 142 -11.06 0.69 14.00
C GLU A 142 -10.17 -0.55 14.05
N LEU A 143 -9.12 -0.54 14.88
CA LEU A 143 -8.27 -1.70 15.11
C LEU A 143 -9.07 -2.86 15.70
N ASN A 144 -9.94 -2.57 16.68
CA ASN A 144 -10.85 -3.55 17.26
C ASN A 144 -11.78 -4.14 16.19
N LYS A 145 -12.42 -3.30 15.36
CA LYS A 145 -13.27 -3.77 14.26
C LYS A 145 -12.51 -4.65 13.28
N LEU A 146 -11.26 -4.32 12.93
CA LEU A 146 -10.45 -5.14 12.05
C LEU A 146 -10.24 -6.53 12.65
N VAL A 147 -9.87 -6.63 13.92
CA VAL A 147 -9.68 -7.92 14.60
C VAL A 147 -10.94 -8.78 14.50
N TYR A 148 -12.10 -8.24 14.89
CA TYR A 148 -13.37 -8.98 14.84
C TYR A 148 -13.80 -9.34 13.42
N THR A 149 -13.65 -8.42 12.45
CA THR A 149 -14.05 -8.67 11.05
C THR A 149 -13.25 -9.81 10.43
N PHE A 150 -11.93 -9.84 10.64
CA PHE A 150 -11.08 -10.89 10.11
C PHE A 150 -11.27 -12.22 10.87
N ALA A 151 -11.50 -12.15 12.18
CA ALA A 151 -11.78 -13.32 13.02
C ALA A 151 -13.10 -13.99 12.61
N GLU A 152 -14.18 -13.22 12.44
CA GLU A 152 -15.48 -13.69 11.96
C GLU A 152 -15.34 -14.36 10.59
N ARG A 153 -14.62 -13.70 9.66
CA ARG A 153 -14.39 -14.24 8.32
C ARG A 153 -13.62 -15.57 8.33
N ALA A 154 -12.77 -15.77 9.33
CA ALA A 154 -12.02 -16.99 9.56
C ALA A 154 -12.77 -18.00 10.43
N ASP A 155 -13.91 -17.65 11.04
CA ASP A 155 -14.64 -18.47 12.01
C ASP A 155 -13.71 -18.88 13.18
N ILE A 156 -13.13 -17.85 13.80
CA ILE A 156 -12.25 -17.86 14.98
C ILE A 156 -12.84 -16.92 16.04
N ASP A 157 -12.95 -17.41 17.26
CA ASP A 157 -13.31 -16.67 18.46
C ASP A 157 -12.11 -15.88 19.00
N VAL A 158 -12.36 -14.64 19.40
CA VAL A 158 -11.37 -13.67 19.90
C VAL A 158 -11.84 -12.97 21.18
N GLU A 159 -12.98 -13.35 21.76
CA GLU A 159 -13.57 -12.65 22.91
C GLU A 159 -12.60 -12.56 24.09
N ASP A 160 -11.95 -13.66 24.44
CA ASP A 160 -10.97 -13.72 25.54
C ASP A 160 -9.59 -13.12 25.19
N LEU A 161 -9.35 -12.80 23.92
CA LEU A 161 -8.07 -12.27 23.45
C LEU A 161 -8.08 -10.74 23.43
N VAL A 162 -9.21 -10.13 23.05
CA VAL A 162 -9.25 -8.71 22.69
C VAL A 162 -9.49 -7.86 23.93
N ASP A 163 -8.41 -7.26 24.41
CA ASP A 163 -8.42 -6.17 25.37
C ASP A 163 -7.56 -4.99 24.89
N VAL A 164 -7.53 -3.91 25.70
CA VAL A 164 -6.76 -2.71 25.38
C VAL A 164 -5.26 -3.01 25.27
N ASP A 165 -4.72 -3.92 26.09
CA ASP A 165 -3.28 -4.25 26.07
C ASP A 165 -2.92 -5.03 24.79
N PHE A 166 -3.75 -6.00 24.40
CA PHE A 166 -3.61 -6.74 23.15
C PHE A 166 -3.64 -5.80 21.94
N LEU A 167 -4.60 -4.89 21.87
CA LEU A 167 -4.70 -3.93 20.76
C LEU A 167 -3.49 -2.99 20.70
N GLN A 168 -3.00 -2.51 21.85
CA GLN A 168 -1.77 -1.70 21.90
C GLN A 168 -0.51 -2.47 21.51
N ARG A 169 -0.45 -3.77 21.78
CA ARG A 169 0.66 -4.64 21.34
C ARG A 169 0.57 -4.97 19.85
N LEU A 170 -0.64 -5.17 19.34
CA LEU A 170 -0.90 -5.40 17.92
C LEU A 170 -0.46 -4.19 17.07
N ASP A 171 -0.89 -2.99 17.45
CA ASP A 171 -0.45 -1.73 16.83
C ASP A 171 1.09 -1.62 16.81
N PHE A 172 1.71 -1.78 17.98
CA PHE A 172 3.16 -1.65 18.11
C PHE A 172 3.94 -2.71 17.32
N ALA A 173 3.50 -3.97 17.36
CA ALA A 173 4.10 -5.07 16.59
C ALA A 173 4.07 -4.80 15.09
N CYS A 174 3.05 -4.07 14.63
CA CYS A 174 2.88 -3.67 13.24
C CYS A 174 3.42 -2.27 12.94
N ALA A 175 4.25 -1.72 13.84
CA ALA A 175 4.88 -0.41 13.72
C ALA A 175 3.89 0.71 13.30
N SER A 176 2.67 0.62 13.84
CA SER A 176 1.56 1.53 13.57
C SER A 176 1.16 1.65 12.09
N ARG A 177 1.31 0.56 11.34
CA ARG A 177 0.86 0.45 9.94
C ARG A 177 -0.35 -0.47 9.83
N TRP A 178 -1.46 0.08 9.35
CA TRP A 178 -2.70 -0.67 9.07
C TRP A 178 -2.49 -1.90 8.18
N GLY A 179 -1.66 -1.79 7.14
CA GLY A 179 -1.35 -2.91 6.24
C GLY A 179 -0.68 -4.09 6.96
N LEU A 180 0.31 -3.80 7.83
CA LEU A 180 1.00 -4.82 8.62
C LEU A 180 0.08 -5.45 9.67
N VAL A 181 -0.86 -4.69 10.23
CA VAL A 181 -1.92 -5.23 11.11
C VAL A 181 -2.76 -6.24 10.35
N ILE A 182 -3.28 -5.87 9.17
CA ILE A 182 -4.12 -6.75 8.34
C ILE A 182 -3.37 -8.03 7.98
N GLU A 183 -2.12 -7.91 7.56
CA GLU A 183 -1.26 -9.04 7.22
C GLU A 183 -1.04 -9.98 8.40
N LEU A 184 -0.74 -9.43 9.59
CA LEU A 184 -0.56 -10.22 10.81
C LEU A 184 -1.85 -10.92 11.22
N LEU A 185 -3.01 -10.25 11.12
CA LEU A 185 -4.33 -10.85 11.41
C LEU A 185 -4.64 -12.01 10.47
N ILE A 186 -4.47 -11.82 9.15
CA ILE A 186 -4.69 -12.87 8.15
C ILE A 186 -3.83 -14.10 8.47
N ARG A 187 -2.54 -13.89 8.76
CA ARG A 187 -1.62 -14.99 9.06
C ARG A 187 -1.95 -15.67 10.38
N ALA A 188 -2.22 -14.92 11.45
CA ALA A 188 -2.51 -15.48 12.77
C ALA A 188 -3.80 -16.31 12.76
N PHE A 189 -4.87 -15.79 12.15
CA PHE A 189 -6.13 -16.53 12.01
C PHE A 189 -6.00 -17.68 11.01
N GLY A 190 -5.23 -17.51 9.95
CA GLY A 190 -4.86 -18.60 9.04
C GLY A 190 -4.15 -19.75 9.78
N LEU A 191 -3.25 -19.43 10.72
CA LEU A 191 -2.56 -20.42 11.54
C LEU A 191 -3.50 -21.10 12.54
N CYS A 192 -4.44 -20.37 13.16
CA CYS A 192 -5.52 -20.97 13.96
C CYS A 192 -6.27 -22.04 13.13
N ARG A 193 -6.67 -21.68 11.91
CA ARG A 193 -7.41 -22.57 11.01
C ARG A 193 -6.60 -23.78 10.57
N LEU A 194 -5.32 -23.58 10.22
CA LEU A 194 -4.42 -24.68 9.89
C LEU A 194 -4.29 -25.69 11.03
N ARG A 195 -4.34 -25.21 12.28
CA ARG A 195 -4.28 -26.04 13.49
C ARG A 195 -5.64 -26.52 13.98
N SER A 196 -6.70 -26.27 13.22
CA SER A 196 -8.09 -26.60 13.61
C SER A 196 -8.50 -26.00 14.97
N GLN A 197 -7.90 -24.89 15.38
CA GLN A 197 -8.27 -24.15 16.57
C GLN A 197 -9.42 -23.19 16.26
N LYS A 198 -10.32 -23.03 17.23
CA LYS A 198 -11.48 -22.14 17.13
C LYS A 198 -11.34 -20.86 17.93
N THR A 199 -10.30 -20.73 18.74
CA THR A 199 -10.07 -19.54 19.56
C THR A 199 -8.66 -19.05 19.34
N ALA A 200 -8.49 -17.75 19.12
CA ALA A 200 -7.18 -17.14 18.99
C ALA A 200 -6.54 -16.92 20.36
N THR A 201 -5.22 -16.99 20.41
CA THR A 201 -4.46 -16.78 21.65
C THR A 201 -3.27 -15.86 21.40
N VAL A 202 -2.79 -15.19 22.45
CA VAL A 202 -1.56 -14.39 22.40
C VAL A 202 -0.40 -15.20 21.83
N LYS A 203 -0.28 -16.48 22.21
CA LYS A 203 0.75 -17.40 21.69
C LYS A 203 0.70 -17.53 20.17
N MET A 204 -0.50 -17.59 19.57
CA MET A 204 -0.63 -17.66 18.11
C MET A 204 -0.08 -16.40 17.43
N PHE A 205 -0.38 -15.23 17.99
CA PHE A 205 0.13 -13.96 17.50
C PHE A 205 1.65 -13.86 17.68
N SER A 206 2.18 -14.31 18.83
CA SER A 206 3.62 -14.36 19.06
C SER A 206 4.36 -15.26 18.07
N GLU A 207 3.82 -16.45 17.78
CA GLU A 207 4.40 -17.37 16.82
C GLU A 207 4.34 -16.82 15.39
N THR A 208 3.20 -16.25 15.00
CA THR A 208 3.03 -15.63 13.69
C THR A 208 3.97 -14.42 13.52
N TYR A 209 4.10 -13.61 14.56
CA TYR A 209 5.03 -12.49 14.59
C TYR A 209 6.48 -12.96 14.45
N ALA A 210 6.89 -14.02 15.14
CA ALA A 210 8.24 -14.58 15.03
C ALA A 210 8.53 -15.23 13.67
N GLN A 211 7.52 -15.72 12.95
CA GLN A 211 7.70 -16.24 11.59
C GLN A 211 7.98 -15.12 10.57
N ASN A 212 7.47 -13.91 10.82
CA ASN A 212 7.59 -12.78 9.90
C ASN A 212 8.68 -11.78 10.30
N SER A 213 8.94 -11.63 11.59
CA SER A 213 10.00 -10.75 12.10
C SER A 213 11.30 -11.54 12.28
N ARG A 214 12.43 -11.00 11.81
CA ARG A 214 13.77 -11.53 12.14
C ARG A 214 14.18 -11.25 13.60
N LEU A 215 13.23 -10.94 14.48
CA LEU A 215 13.49 -10.63 15.88
C LEU A 215 13.63 -11.93 16.70
N PRO A 216 14.58 -12.00 17.65
CA PRO A 216 14.62 -13.07 18.64
C PRO A 216 13.31 -13.17 19.39
N GLN A 217 12.83 -14.39 19.67
CA GLN A 217 11.54 -14.66 20.32
C GLN A 217 11.35 -13.94 21.67
N GLY A 218 12.45 -13.61 22.36
CA GLY A 218 12.44 -12.85 23.62
C GLY A 218 12.08 -11.36 23.50
N LEU A 219 12.00 -10.82 22.28
CA LEU A 219 11.60 -9.44 21.99
C LEU A 219 10.22 -9.37 21.32
N CYS A 220 9.38 -10.40 21.49
CA CYS A 220 8.02 -10.38 20.95
C CYS A 220 7.14 -9.37 21.71
N PRO A 221 6.56 -8.35 21.04
CA PRO A 221 5.70 -7.36 21.69
C PRO A 221 4.48 -7.96 22.39
N PHE A 222 4.01 -9.12 21.95
CA PHE A 222 2.85 -9.80 22.53
C PHE A 222 3.12 -10.42 23.91
N THR A 223 4.37 -10.74 24.24
CA THR A 223 4.72 -11.46 25.49
C THR A 223 5.69 -10.69 26.37
N ALA A 224 6.48 -9.76 25.83
CA ALA A 224 7.48 -9.03 26.60
C ALA A 224 6.84 -7.97 27.52
N PRO A 225 7.13 -7.99 28.84
CA PRO A 225 6.85 -6.85 29.71
C PRO A 225 7.71 -5.66 29.30
N GLY A 226 7.15 -4.44 29.27
CA GLY A 226 7.91 -3.24 28.90
C GLY A 226 8.38 -3.19 27.44
N TYR A 227 7.70 -3.89 26.53
CA TYR A 227 8.07 -3.99 25.12
C TYR A 227 8.35 -2.64 24.43
N ARG A 228 7.64 -1.57 24.82
CA ARG A 228 7.83 -0.20 24.30
C ARG A 228 9.20 0.41 24.62
N ASP A 229 9.80 0.00 25.74
CA ASP A 229 11.12 0.51 26.16
C ASP A 229 12.26 -0.36 25.62
N MET A 230 11.98 -1.63 25.34
CA MET A 230 12.98 -2.61 24.87
C MET A 230 13.16 -2.62 23.36
N ILE A 231 12.15 -2.16 22.61
CA ILE A 231 12.11 -2.25 21.15
C ILE A 231 11.96 -0.85 20.58
N ASP A 232 12.92 -0.46 19.74
CA ASP A 232 12.86 0.80 19.02
C ASP A 232 11.86 0.67 17.85
N GLY A 233 10.79 1.46 17.89
CA GLY A 233 9.72 1.45 16.89
C GLY A 233 10.19 1.79 15.48
N ASP A 234 11.23 2.62 15.35
CA ASP A 234 11.80 2.99 14.04
C ASP A 234 12.64 1.84 13.47
N LYS A 235 13.39 1.13 14.31
CA LYS A 235 14.12 -0.09 13.90
C LYS A 235 13.17 -1.23 13.56
N LEU A 236 12.02 -1.30 14.23
CA LEU A 236 10.96 -2.27 13.95
C LEU A 236 10.50 -2.18 12.47
N MET A 237 10.37 -0.96 11.93
CA MET A 237 10.02 -0.74 10.52
C MET A 237 11.09 -1.27 9.56
N GLU A 238 12.37 -0.98 9.82
CA GLU A 238 13.48 -1.46 8.96
C GLU A 238 13.51 -2.99 8.91
N MET A 239 13.25 -3.64 10.04
CA MET A 239 13.25 -5.10 10.15
C MET A 239 12.05 -5.78 9.49
N VAL A 240 10.92 -5.07 9.34
CA VAL A 240 9.70 -5.61 8.71
C VAL A 240 9.68 -5.35 7.20
N LEU A 241 10.41 -4.34 6.71
CA LEU A 241 10.43 -3.95 5.28
C LEU A 241 11.61 -4.53 4.47
N ASP A 242 12.56 -5.22 5.09
CA ASP A 242 13.63 -5.95 4.37
C ASP A 242 13.08 -7.24 3.70
N GLU A 243 12.28 -7.05 2.64
CA GLU A 243 11.96 -8.03 1.60
C GLU A 243 12.98 -7.97 0.44
#